data_AF-A0A1Z5HT49-F1
#
_entry.id   AF-A0A1Z5HT49-F1
#
_cell.length_a   1.000
_cell.length_b   1.000
_cell.length_c   1.000
_cell.angle_alpha   90.00
_cell.angle_beta   90.00
_cell.angle_gamma   90.00
#
_symmetry.space_group_name_H-M   'P 1'
#
loop_
_entity.id
_entity.type
_entity.pdbx_description
1 polymer ?
#
loop_
_entity_poly.entity_id
_entity_poly.type
_entity_poly.pdbx_seq_one_letter_code
_entity_poly.pdbx_strand_id
1 'polypeptide(L)'
;MIIWVKVPRSDYLKTVEDVIRLFFPTVNLRLGEAAFYSSTEEATLRLEVTGRAAVTVRGTFYWKDQATDQVITETLEGDRENELRRLLRLVVRKLLEKVTGKYPGPWGILTGTRPVKIVNRLLDQGLSGKKVVDRLTNQYAVRRDKAELLLEVARRQRLFFLPGREAARTVSVYIGIPFCPTRCLYCSFPAYSLERHKSVVDVYLNALAEEIKAVGRAVKEQGMRVQSIYVGGGTPTSLTESQLERVLLLVEQNFVSGQTLEFTVEGGRPDTLSRKKLELCKRYGVNRISVNPQSMNDKTLEVIGRAHSAEEVKEAVYLVRELDFPVLNMDIIIGLPGETAEDVARTLENISGMKPENLTVHTMAVKRASYLNRQREFYELPDEKEVTKMLAFTKHYAREMGMHPYYLYRQKRILANLENVGYSLPGKESIYNIQMMEERQVILGLGAGAASKYVDWRDYSLVPGYNPKDPVVYASRINELIQQKIDKIRAIGYNVS
;
A
#
# COMPACT_ATOMS: atom_id res chain seq x y z
N MET A 1 7.21 26.87 14.98
CA MET A 1 8.60 26.42 14.77
C MET A 1 8.95 26.41 13.29
N ILE A 2 9.93 27.22 12.93
CA ILE A 2 10.59 27.21 11.63
C ILE A 2 11.96 26.59 11.83
N ILE A 3 12.40 25.72 10.90
CA ILE A 3 13.79 25.25 10.85
C ILE A 3 14.40 25.72 9.54
N TRP A 4 15.50 26.48 9.65
CA TRP A 4 16.32 26.86 8.50
C TRP A 4 17.31 25.74 8.20
N VAL A 5 17.30 25.26 6.96
CA VAL A 5 18.08 24.09 6.54
C VAL A 5 19.08 24.51 5.47
N LYS A 6 20.36 24.37 5.77
CA LYS A 6 21.46 24.48 4.82
C LYS A 6 21.88 23.08 4.39
N VAL A 7 21.72 22.78 3.10
CA VAL A 7 22.08 21.50 2.49
C VAL A 7 23.14 21.70 1.40
N PRO A 8 23.97 20.68 1.08
CA PRO A 8 25.01 20.79 0.04
C PRO A 8 24.47 21.11 -1.35
N ARG A 9 23.25 20.64 -1.65
CA ARG A 9 22.51 20.93 -2.88
C ARG A 9 21.04 21.13 -2.54
N SER A 10 20.38 22.07 -3.20
CA SER A 10 18.99 22.46 -2.88
C SER A 10 17.99 21.30 -2.98
N ASP A 11 18.23 20.34 -3.87
CA ASP A 11 17.40 19.15 -4.06
C ASP A 11 17.46 18.16 -2.87
N TYR A 12 18.45 18.28 -1.99
CA TYR A 12 18.55 17.48 -0.76
C TYR A 12 17.61 17.92 0.35
N LEU A 13 17.02 19.11 0.29
CA LEU A 13 16.00 19.51 1.28
C LEU A 13 14.85 18.51 1.33
N LYS A 14 14.30 18.15 0.17
CA LYS A 14 13.23 17.15 0.04
C LYS A 14 13.63 15.77 0.58
N THR A 15 14.92 15.47 0.56
CA THR A 15 15.47 14.17 1.01
C THR A 15 15.40 14.05 2.52
N VAL A 16 15.71 15.12 3.25
CA VAL A 16 15.76 15.12 4.72
C VAL A 16 14.45 15.59 5.35
N GLU A 17 13.60 16.29 4.61
CA GLU A 17 12.30 16.80 5.08
C GLU A 17 11.44 15.71 5.75
N ASP A 18 11.28 14.56 5.11
CA ASP A 18 10.44 13.48 5.65
C ASP A 18 11.00 12.96 6.99
N VAL A 19 12.32 13.00 7.21
CA VAL A 19 12.96 12.59 8.47
C VAL A 19 12.74 13.65 9.54
N ILE A 20 12.93 14.94 9.21
CA ILE A 20 12.72 16.04 10.17
C ILE A 20 11.26 16.04 10.65
N ARG A 21 10.30 15.81 9.74
CA ARG A 21 8.87 15.73 10.06
C ARG A 21 8.51 14.56 10.99
N LEU A 22 9.36 13.55 11.15
CA LEU A 22 9.16 12.51 12.16
C LEU A 22 9.29 13.07 13.59
N PHE A 23 10.19 14.02 13.79
CA PHE A 23 10.43 14.66 15.10
C PHE A 23 9.54 15.88 15.31
N PHE A 24 9.24 16.60 14.22
CA PHE A 24 8.46 17.83 14.22
C PHE A 24 7.38 17.81 13.13
N PRO A 25 6.21 17.19 13.36
CA PRO A 25 5.20 16.96 12.31
C PRO A 25 4.68 18.23 11.63
N THR A 26 4.57 19.34 12.36
CA THR A 26 4.01 20.62 11.91
C THR A 26 5.08 21.67 11.55
N VAL A 27 6.34 21.24 11.39
CA VAL A 27 7.45 22.16 11.11
C VAL A 27 7.35 22.80 9.72
N ASN A 28 7.72 24.08 9.66
CA ASN A 28 7.97 24.79 8.41
C ASN A 28 9.47 24.78 8.13
N LEU A 29 9.89 24.16 7.02
CA LEU A 29 11.28 24.11 6.59
C LEU A 29 11.55 25.22 5.58
N ARG A 30 12.66 25.94 5.75
CA ARG A 30 13.12 26.96 4.79
C ARG A 30 14.58 26.70 4.42
N LEU A 31 14.96 26.94 3.17
CA LEU A 31 16.37 26.92 2.80
C LEU A 31 17.06 28.13 3.42
N GLY A 32 18.17 27.90 4.12
CA GLY A 32 19.01 28.98 4.66
C GLY A 32 20.18 29.29 3.74
N GLU A 33 20.55 30.58 3.61
CA GLU A 33 21.77 31.00 2.92
C GLU A 33 22.99 31.03 3.87
N ALA A 34 24.19 31.20 3.31
CA ALA A 34 25.46 31.04 4.03
C ALA A 34 25.69 31.99 5.22
N ALA A 35 24.94 33.09 5.32
CA ALA A 35 25.18 34.19 6.28
C ALA A 35 24.13 34.31 7.40
N PHE A 36 23.14 33.40 7.50
CA PHE A 36 22.10 33.48 8.53
C PHE A 36 22.58 32.93 9.87
N TYR A 37 23.32 33.77 10.60
CA TYR A 37 23.60 33.62 12.02
C TYR A 37 23.16 34.91 12.70
N SER A 38 21.86 35.07 12.93
CA SER A 38 21.39 36.04 13.91
C SER A 38 20.68 35.30 15.03
N SER A 39 20.86 35.82 16.24
CA SER A 39 20.30 35.40 17.53
C SER A 39 18.76 35.42 17.61
N THR A 40 18.08 35.31 16.47
CA THR A 40 16.63 35.46 16.29
C THR A 40 15.97 34.24 15.65
N GLU A 41 16.73 33.24 15.18
CA GLU A 41 16.16 32.01 14.59
C GLU A 41 15.96 30.92 15.65
N GLU A 42 14.77 30.32 15.71
CA GLU A 42 14.42 29.28 16.70
C GLU A 42 15.23 27.98 16.51
N ALA A 43 15.61 27.60 15.28
CA ALA A 43 16.42 26.42 14.99
C ALA A 43 17.06 26.41 13.57
N THR A 44 18.30 25.92 13.48
CA THR A 44 19.06 25.84 12.21
C THR A 44 19.72 24.47 12.05
N LEU A 45 19.57 23.84 10.88
CA LEU A 45 20.20 22.57 10.49
C LEU A 45 21.20 22.80 9.36
N ARG A 46 22.47 22.46 9.56
CA ARG A 46 23.52 22.52 8.53
C ARG A 46 23.99 21.11 8.18
N LEU A 47 24.02 20.78 6.90
CA LEU A 47 24.54 19.52 6.37
C LEU A 47 25.70 19.78 5.41
N GLU A 48 26.77 19.04 5.58
CA GLU A 48 27.99 19.12 4.76
C GLU A 48 28.41 17.74 4.28
N VAL A 49 28.94 17.67 3.07
CA VAL A 49 29.40 16.43 2.44
C VAL A 49 30.83 16.66 1.95
N THR A 50 31.76 15.82 2.40
CA THR A 50 33.17 15.87 1.98
C THR A 50 33.68 14.49 1.60
N GLY A 51 34.78 14.46 0.84
CA GLY A 51 35.44 13.21 0.40
C GLY A 51 34.88 12.64 -0.91
N ARG A 52 35.75 11.91 -1.65
CA ARG A 52 35.40 11.25 -2.91
C ARG A 52 35.15 9.76 -2.75
N ALA A 53 36.09 9.00 -2.19
CA ALA A 53 35.99 7.54 -2.03
C ALA A 53 35.27 7.14 -0.73
N ALA A 54 35.75 7.62 0.41
CA ALA A 54 35.00 7.64 1.66
C ALA A 54 34.27 8.99 1.75
N VAL A 55 32.94 8.94 1.86
CA VAL A 55 32.12 10.15 1.97
C VAL A 55 31.80 10.41 3.43
N THR A 56 32.11 11.61 3.88
CA THR A 56 31.77 12.09 5.22
C THR A 56 30.58 13.02 5.12
N VAL A 57 29.53 12.74 5.90
CA VAL A 57 28.39 13.63 6.07
C VAL A 57 28.41 14.18 7.50
N ARG A 58 28.54 15.49 7.64
CA ARG A 58 28.43 16.20 8.92
C ARG A 58 27.11 16.94 8.99
N GLY A 59 26.42 16.82 10.12
CA GLY A 59 25.24 17.58 10.46
C GLY A 59 25.43 18.34 11.75
N THR A 60 25.07 19.63 11.75
CA THR A 60 25.04 20.48 12.95
C THR A 60 23.62 21.01 13.11
N PHE A 61 23.03 20.86 14.30
CA PHE A 61 21.72 21.41 14.63
C PHE A 61 21.85 22.37 15.80
N TYR A 62 21.41 23.61 15.58
CA TYR A 62 21.32 24.65 16.58
C TYR A 62 19.87 24.74 17.05
N TRP A 63 19.63 24.58 18.35
CA TRP A 63 18.30 24.71 18.95
C TRP A 63 18.42 25.13 20.41
N LYS A 64 17.66 26.16 20.82
CA LYS A 64 17.65 26.67 22.21
C LYS A 64 19.06 26.96 22.75
N ASP A 65 19.84 27.72 21.99
CA ASP A 65 21.24 28.10 22.30
C ASP A 65 22.22 26.93 22.46
N GLN A 66 21.84 25.72 22.05
CA GLN A 66 22.72 24.56 22.04
C GLN A 66 23.01 24.11 20.61
N ALA A 67 24.30 23.89 20.33
CA ALA A 67 24.77 23.28 19.10
C ALA A 67 25.04 21.78 19.35
N THR A 68 24.43 20.92 18.54
CA THR A 68 24.73 19.49 18.53
C THR A 68 25.30 19.10 17.19
N ASP A 69 26.38 18.33 17.21
CA ASP A 69 27.02 17.78 16.03
C ASP A 69 26.79 16.27 15.91
N GLN A 70 26.69 15.82 14.66
CA GLN A 70 26.72 14.42 14.26
C GLN A 70 27.55 14.27 12.98
N VAL A 71 28.44 13.28 12.96
CA VAL A 71 29.26 12.95 11.79
C VAL A 71 29.12 11.47 11.48
N ILE A 72 29.03 11.12 10.19
CA ILE A 72 29.07 9.74 9.71
C ILE A 72 30.00 9.70 8.50
N THR A 73 30.92 8.76 8.48
CA THR A 73 31.84 8.51 7.37
C THR A 73 31.63 7.09 6.87
N GLU A 74 31.31 6.92 5.60
CA GLU A 74 31.10 5.61 4.97
C GLU A 74 31.72 5.57 3.58
N THR A 75 32.29 4.42 3.20
CA THR A 75 32.61 4.12 1.80
C THR A 75 31.32 3.78 1.08
N LEU A 76 31.05 4.45 -0.05
CA LEU A 76 29.81 4.25 -0.78
C LEU A 76 29.91 3.01 -1.69
N GLU A 77 28.94 2.10 -1.54
CA GLU A 77 28.79 0.94 -2.42
C GLU A 77 27.54 1.10 -3.30
N GLY A 78 27.69 0.98 -4.62
CA GLY A 78 26.57 1.07 -5.57
C GLY A 78 26.28 2.50 -6.04
N ASP A 79 25.00 2.85 -6.14
CA ASP A 79 24.57 4.17 -6.62
C ASP A 79 24.91 5.26 -5.60
N ARG A 80 25.98 5.99 -5.93
CA ARG A 80 26.53 7.09 -5.13
C ARG A 80 25.48 8.11 -4.69
N GLU A 81 24.56 8.47 -5.58
CA GLU A 81 23.58 9.52 -5.33
C GLU A 81 22.51 9.03 -4.34
N ASN A 82 22.02 7.81 -4.52
CA ASN A 82 21.06 7.20 -3.59
C ASN A 82 21.67 6.92 -2.21
N GLU A 83 22.92 6.46 -2.16
CA GLU A 83 23.63 6.25 -0.90
C GLU A 83 23.92 7.57 -0.17
N LEU A 84 24.25 8.64 -0.90
CA LEU A 84 24.42 9.96 -0.28
C LEU A 84 23.12 10.48 0.32
N ARG A 85 21.99 10.32 -0.38
CA ARG A 85 20.66 10.64 0.17
C ARG A 85 20.32 9.83 1.42
N ARG A 86 20.70 8.55 1.46
CA ARG A 86 20.57 7.70 2.66
C ARG A 86 21.38 8.25 3.82
N LEU A 87 22.66 8.57 3.61
CA LEU A 87 23.54 9.10 4.65
C LEU A 87 23.06 10.42 5.23
N LEU A 88 22.65 11.37 4.37
CA LEU A 88 22.07 12.64 4.80
C LEU A 88 20.88 12.42 5.74
N ARG A 89 19.99 11.48 5.40
CA ARG A 89 18.84 11.12 6.26
C ARG A 89 19.28 10.49 7.58
N LEU A 90 20.29 9.63 7.56
CA LEU A 90 20.80 8.97 8.76
C LEU A 90 21.45 9.96 9.73
N VAL A 91 22.27 10.88 9.22
CA VAL A 91 22.88 11.96 10.00
C VAL A 91 21.79 12.82 10.64
N VAL A 92 20.82 13.27 9.86
CA VAL A 92 19.70 14.08 10.37
C VAL A 92 18.92 13.34 11.45
N ARG A 93 18.63 12.04 11.25
CA ARG A 93 17.94 11.23 12.26
C ARG A 93 18.74 11.17 13.56
N LYS A 94 19.99 10.72 13.52
CA LYS A 94 20.82 10.57 14.73
C LYS A 94 21.02 11.90 15.46
N LEU A 95 21.18 12.97 14.70
CA LEU A 95 21.28 14.33 15.22
C LEU A 95 20.02 14.75 15.97
N LEU A 96 18.84 14.54 15.38
CA LEU A 96 17.57 14.89 16.01
C LEU A 96 17.22 13.97 17.19
N GLU A 97 17.59 12.68 17.16
CA GLU A 97 17.46 11.77 18.31
C GLU A 97 18.27 12.31 19.50
N LYS A 98 19.53 12.70 19.26
CA LYS A 98 20.42 13.26 20.30
C LYS A 98 19.89 14.56 20.88
N VAL A 99 19.39 15.45 20.02
CA VAL A 99 18.89 16.78 20.43
C VAL A 99 17.56 16.70 21.17
N THR A 100 16.63 15.88 20.68
CA THR A 100 15.24 15.87 21.18
C THR A 100 14.99 14.80 22.24
N GLY A 101 15.85 13.78 22.35
CA GLY A 101 15.62 12.58 23.15
C GLY A 101 14.48 11.69 22.63
N LYS A 102 13.92 12.00 21.45
CA LYS A 102 12.77 11.28 20.88
C LYS A 102 13.22 10.20 19.90
N TYR A 103 12.40 9.16 19.76
CA TYR A 103 12.58 8.07 18.80
C TYR A 103 11.26 7.86 18.04
N PRO A 104 11.06 8.50 16.86
CA PRO A 104 9.74 8.63 16.23
C PRO A 104 9.27 7.39 15.45
N GLY A 105 9.41 6.22 16.08
CA GLY A 105 8.95 4.93 15.57
C GLY A 105 10.09 3.99 15.11
N PRO A 106 9.73 2.72 14.83
CA PRO A 106 10.70 1.63 14.70
C PRO A 106 11.34 1.52 13.30
N TRP A 107 11.00 2.41 12.37
CA TRP A 107 11.30 2.27 10.95
C TRP A 107 12.55 3.01 10.46
N GLY A 108 13.37 3.55 11.35
CA GLY A 108 14.61 4.16 10.91
C GLY A 108 14.41 5.40 10.03
N ILE A 109 15.28 5.54 9.05
CA ILE A 109 15.16 6.52 7.97
C ILE A 109 14.25 6.03 6.85
N LEU A 110 13.65 4.85 6.95
CA LEU A 110 12.66 4.41 5.96
C LEU A 110 11.39 5.21 6.20
N THR A 111 11.09 6.19 5.35
CA THR A 111 9.82 6.97 5.39
C THR A 111 8.93 6.71 4.18
N GLY A 112 9.40 5.90 3.23
CA GLY A 112 8.67 5.55 2.02
C GLY A 112 7.61 4.48 2.26
N THR A 113 6.69 4.35 1.29
CA THR A 113 5.55 3.42 1.35
C THR A 113 5.97 1.95 1.27
N ARG A 114 7.08 1.61 0.59
CA ARG A 114 7.41 0.22 0.21
C ARG A 114 8.79 -0.21 0.70
N PRO A 115 8.96 -0.42 2.01
CA PRO A 115 10.27 -0.77 2.57
C PRO A 115 10.79 -2.14 2.10
N VAL A 116 9.90 -3.07 1.74
CA VAL A 116 10.28 -4.43 1.32
C VAL A 116 11.06 -4.44 0.00
N LYS A 117 10.82 -3.48 -0.91
CA LYS A 117 11.61 -3.35 -2.15
C LYS A 117 13.12 -3.18 -1.89
N ILE A 118 13.49 -2.53 -0.79
CA ILE A 118 14.90 -2.37 -0.39
C ILE A 118 15.48 -3.74 -0.03
N VAL A 119 14.75 -4.53 0.75
CA VAL A 119 15.15 -5.89 1.15
C VAL A 119 15.28 -6.79 -0.07
N ASN A 120 14.29 -6.78 -0.97
CA ASN A 120 14.35 -7.56 -2.20
C ASN A 120 15.55 -7.17 -3.08
N ARG A 121 15.88 -5.87 -3.19
CA ARG A 121 17.08 -5.41 -3.93
C ARG A 121 18.38 -5.90 -3.30
N LEU A 122 18.50 -5.84 -1.97
CA LEU A 122 19.68 -6.34 -1.26
C LEU A 122 19.83 -7.86 -1.43
N LEU A 123 18.73 -8.61 -1.44
CA LEU A 123 18.74 -10.04 -1.74
C LEU A 123 19.13 -10.34 -3.19
N ASP A 124 18.69 -9.52 -4.16
CA ASP A 124 19.09 -9.65 -5.57
C ASP A 124 20.60 -9.39 -5.76
N GLN A 125 21.20 -8.57 -4.90
CA GLN A 125 22.65 -8.34 -4.85
C GLN A 125 23.42 -9.49 -4.15
N GLY A 126 22.75 -10.57 -3.77
CA GLY A 126 23.35 -11.75 -3.15
C GLY A 126 23.67 -11.61 -1.66
N LEU A 127 23.17 -10.58 -0.98
CA LEU A 127 23.37 -10.46 0.47
C LEU A 127 22.59 -11.56 1.20
N SER A 128 23.25 -12.19 2.19
CA SER A 128 22.57 -13.14 3.08
C SER A 128 21.55 -12.42 3.96
N GLY A 129 20.52 -13.14 4.42
CA GLY A 129 19.48 -12.56 5.29
C GLY A 129 20.04 -11.87 6.54
N LYS A 130 21.11 -12.42 7.14
CA LYS A 130 21.81 -11.80 8.28
C LYS A 130 22.41 -10.44 7.89
N LYS A 131 23.14 -10.37 6.77
CA LYS A 131 23.71 -9.11 6.26
C LYS A 131 22.62 -8.09 5.92
N VAL A 132 21.47 -8.53 5.42
CA VAL A 132 20.34 -7.65 5.14
C VAL A 132 19.77 -7.03 6.42
N VAL A 133 19.52 -7.85 7.46
CA VAL A 133 19.05 -7.35 8.77
C VAL A 133 20.07 -6.39 9.38
N ASP A 134 21.35 -6.77 9.40
CA ASP A 134 22.42 -5.92 9.95
C ASP A 134 22.53 -4.59 9.18
N ARG A 135 22.38 -4.60 7.85
CA ARG A 135 22.36 -3.38 7.03
C ARG A 135 21.16 -2.49 7.37
N LEU A 136 19.95 -3.04 7.46
CA LEU A 136 18.75 -2.27 7.83
C LEU A 136 18.88 -1.66 9.23
N THR A 137 19.41 -2.40 10.19
CA THR A 137 19.59 -1.90 11.56
C THR A 137 20.69 -0.85 11.66
N ASN A 138 21.86 -1.10 11.07
CA ASN A 138 23.03 -0.23 11.26
C ASN A 138 23.02 0.99 10.32
N GLN A 139 22.63 0.80 9.06
CA GLN A 139 22.73 1.83 8.01
C GLN A 139 21.40 2.55 7.74
N TYR A 140 20.27 2.00 8.20
CA TYR A 140 18.96 2.64 8.10
C TYR A 140 18.33 2.94 9.45
N ALA A 141 18.94 2.54 10.58
CA ALA A 141 18.39 2.70 11.93
C ALA A 141 17.01 2.04 12.12
N VAL A 142 16.70 0.99 11.35
CA VAL A 142 15.47 0.21 11.50
C VAL A 142 15.59 -0.70 12.72
N ARG A 143 14.58 -0.72 13.59
CA ARG A 143 14.54 -1.61 14.76
C ARG A 143 14.64 -3.06 14.29
N ARG A 144 15.40 -3.87 15.02
CA ARG A 144 15.79 -5.23 14.58
C ARG A 144 14.58 -6.12 14.24
N ASP A 145 13.55 -6.12 15.08
CA ASP A 145 12.31 -6.87 14.85
C ASP A 145 11.59 -6.46 13.55
N LYS A 146 11.65 -5.19 13.16
CA LYS A 146 11.09 -4.71 11.88
C LYS A 146 11.98 -5.11 10.70
N ALA A 147 13.30 -5.09 10.87
CA ALA A 147 14.22 -5.60 9.84
C ALA A 147 14.01 -7.09 9.58
N GLU A 148 13.80 -7.88 10.63
CA GLU A 148 13.45 -9.30 10.56
C GLU A 148 12.08 -9.53 9.91
N LEU A 149 11.07 -8.73 10.28
CA LEU A 149 9.76 -8.75 9.62
C LEU A 149 9.87 -8.47 8.11
N LEU A 150 10.62 -7.45 7.70
CA LEU A 150 10.83 -7.15 6.28
C LEU A 150 11.51 -8.31 5.54
N LEU A 151 12.48 -8.97 6.17
CA LEU A 151 13.14 -10.14 5.60
C LEU A 151 12.20 -11.34 5.47
N GLU A 152 11.35 -11.59 6.48
CA GLU A 152 10.33 -12.65 6.43
C GLU A 152 9.36 -12.41 5.26
N VAL A 153 8.82 -11.20 5.15
CA VAL A 153 7.92 -10.80 4.06
C VAL A 153 8.62 -10.96 2.71
N ALA A 154 9.83 -10.44 2.54
CA ALA A 154 10.58 -10.55 1.29
C ALA A 154 10.79 -12.01 0.87
N ARG A 155 11.16 -12.90 1.81
CA ARG A 155 11.34 -14.33 1.52
C ARG A 155 10.06 -14.99 1.02
N ARG A 156 8.90 -14.64 1.60
CA ARG A 156 7.60 -15.13 1.14
C ARG A 156 7.26 -14.60 -0.26
N GLN A 157 7.44 -13.30 -0.50
CA GLN A 157 7.18 -12.68 -1.81
C GLN A 157 8.00 -13.30 -2.94
N ARG A 158 9.27 -13.64 -2.68
CA ARG A 158 10.17 -14.21 -3.69
C ARG A 158 9.71 -15.54 -4.25
N LEU A 159 8.82 -16.28 -3.57
CA LEU A 159 8.19 -17.48 -4.10
C LEU A 159 7.31 -17.19 -5.33
N PHE A 160 6.89 -15.93 -5.51
CA PHE A 160 6.02 -15.48 -6.59
C PHE A 160 6.74 -14.62 -7.63
N PHE A 161 8.06 -14.40 -7.48
CA PHE A 161 8.83 -13.66 -8.46
C PHE A 161 9.23 -14.58 -9.61
N LEU A 162 8.79 -14.23 -10.81
CA LEU A 162 9.14 -14.96 -12.03
C LEU A 162 10.50 -14.49 -12.55
N PRO A 163 11.32 -15.39 -13.12
CA PRO A 163 12.62 -15.04 -13.66
C PRO A 163 12.52 -14.43 -15.07
N GLY A 164 13.37 -13.42 -15.33
CA GLY A 164 13.70 -12.92 -16.66
C GLY A 164 12.52 -12.78 -17.63
N ARG A 165 12.58 -13.56 -18.72
CA ARG A 165 11.60 -13.53 -19.82
C ARG A 165 10.19 -13.96 -19.41
N GLU A 166 10.05 -14.76 -18.35
CA GLU A 166 8.74 -15.20 -17.86
C GLU A 166 8.00 -14.06 -17.16
N ALA A 167 8.70 -13.26 -16.36
CA ALA A 167 8.16 -12.02 -15.80
C ALA A 167 7.75 -11.03 -16.90
N ALA A 168 8.53 -10.94 -17.98
CA ALA A 168 8.24 -10.07 -19.12
C ALA A 168 6.94 -10.40 -19.86
N ARG A 169 6.51 -11.67 -19.79
CA ARG A 169 5.30 -12.18 -20.46
C ARG A 169 4.14 -12.43 -19.50
N THR A 170 4.27 -12.05 -18.24
CA THR A 170 3.24 -12.24 -17.23
C THR A 170 2.74 -10.90 -16.73
N VAL A 171 1.42 -10.76 -16.62
CA VAL A 171 0.79 -9.54 -16.14
C VAL A 171 -0.19 -9.85 -15.01
N SER A 172 -0.38 -8.87 -14.14
CA SER A 172 -1.54 -8.80 -13.25
C SER A 172 -2.55 -7.79 -13.80
N VAL A 173 -3.84 -8.07 -13.63
CA VAL A 173 -4.92 -7.18 -14.03
C VAL A 173 -5.65 -6.68 -12.79
N TYR A 174 -5.85 -5.37 -12.72
CA TYR A 174 -6.72 -4.72 -11.74
C TYR A 174 -7.90 -4.08 -12.43
N ILE A 175 -9.10 -4.22 -11.87
CA ILE A 175 -10.33 -3.65 -12.40
C ILE A 175 -10.98 -2.84 -11.28
N GLY A 176 -11.00 -1.53 -11.44
CA GLY A 176 -11.63 -0.62 -10.51
C GLY A 176 -13.13 -0.54 -10.74
N ILE A 177 -13.94 -0.73 -9.70
CA ILE A 177 -15.36 -0.38 -9.65
C ILE A 177 -15.52 0.73 -8.63
N PRO A 178 -15.64 2.01 -9.04
CA PRO A 178 -15.49 3.16 -8.15
C PRO A 178 -16.77 3.50 -7.37
N PHE A 179 -17.70 2.54 -7.21
CA PHE A 179 -19.01 2.76 -6.60
C PHE A 179 -19.12 2.08 -5.25
N CYS A 180 -19.74 2.76 -4.30
CA CYS A 180 -20.11 2.22 -2.98
C CYS A 180 -21.57 2.59 -2.67
N PRO A 181 -22.25 1.90 -1.73
CA PRO A 181 -23.55 2.33 -1.24
C PRO A 181 -23.42 3.70 -0.56
N THR A 182 -22.52 3.80 0.42
CA THR A 182 -22.17 5.04 1.12
C THR A 182 -20.65 5.20 1.26
N ARG A 183 -20.21 6.41 1.65
CA ARG A 183 -18.80 6.75 1.82
C ARG A 183 -18.39 6.65 3.29
N CYS A 184 -17.45 5.76 3.60
CA CYS A 184 -16.92 5.60 4.96
C CYS A 184 -16.09 6.82 5.40
N LEU A 185 -16.07 7.10 6.71
CA LEU A 185 -15.41 8.24 7.35
C LEU A 185 -13.91 8.34 7.02
N TYR A 186 -13.22 7.20 7.01
CA TYR A 186 -11.78 7.06 6.77
C TYR A 186 -11.40 6.97 5.29
N CYS A 187 -12.36 6.72 4.39
CA CYS A 187 -12.06 6.33 3.02
C CYS A 187 -11.45 7.49 2.21
N SER A 188 -10.37 7.19 1.50
CA SER A 188 -9.67 8.12 0.60
C SER A 188 -9.68 7.70 -0.86
N PHE A 189 -10.29 6.55 -1.17
CA PHE A 189 -10.45 6.05 -2.52
C PHE A 189 -11.56 6.82 -3.25
N PRO A 190 -11.51 6.89 -4.59
CA PRO A 190 -12.66 7.28 -5.40
C PRO A 190 -13.81 6.28 -5.14
N ALA A 191 -14.76 6.70 -4.30
CA ALA A 191 -15.93 5.94 -3.91
C ALA A 191 -17.15 6.83 -4.10
N TYR A 192 -17.77 6.72 -5.26
CA TYR A 192 -18.96 7.45 -5.65
C TYR A 192 -20.18 6.73 -5.09
N SER A 193 -21.00 7.45 -4.30
CA SER A 193 -22.23 6.86 -3.77
C SER A 193 -23.19 6.55 -4.90
N LEU A 194 -23.69 5.32 -4.93
CA LEU A 194 -24.65 4.83 -5.91
C LEU A 194 -25.93 5.67 -5.92
N GLU A 195 -26.39 6.14 -4.76
CA GLU A 195 -27.60 6.98 -4.65
C GLU A 195 -27.54 8.20 -5.57
N ARG A 196 -26.37 8.84 -5.65
CA ARG A 196 -26.16 10.08 -6.42
C ARG A 196 -25.71 9.84 -7.87
N HIS A 197 -25.30 8.63 -8.22
CA HIS A 197 -24.64 8.34 -9.50
C HIS A 197 -25.28 7.18 -10.27
N LYS A 198 -26.53 6.78 -9.97
CA LYS A 198 -27.20 5.66 -10.65
C LYS A 198 -27.16 5.78 -12.17
N SER A 199 -27.40 6.97 -12.71
CA SER A 199 -27.37 7.26 -14.16
C SER A 199 -25.97 7.13 -14.80
N VAL A 200 -24.90 7.17 -14.00
CA VAL A 200 -23.50 7.08 -14.46
C VAL A 200 -22.99 5.64 -14.48
N VAL A 201 -23.61 4.73 -13.72
CA VAL A 201 -23.12 3.35 -13.57
C VAL A 201 -23.05 2.64 -14.91
N ASP A 202 -24.14 2.61 -15.70
CA ASP A 202 -24.14 1.89 -16.98
C ASP A 202 -23.25 2.56 -18.04
N VAL A 203 -23.17 3.89 -18.05
CA VAL A 203 -22.23 4.63 -18.90
C VAL A 203 -20.79 4.21 -18.60
N TYR A 204 -20.44 4.14 -17.32
CA TYR A 204 -19.14 3.68 -16.85
C TYR A 204 -18.87 2.21 -17.24
N LEU A 205 -19.84 1.32 -17.01
CA LEU A 205 -19.70 -0.11 -17.31
C LEU A 205 -19.58 -0.38 -18.82
N ASN A 206 -20.20 0.44 -19.67
CA ASN A 206 -20.01 0.37 -21.11
C ASN A 206 -18.57 0.71 -21.51
N ALA A 207 -18.04 1.83 -21.01
CA ALA A 207 -16.64 2.20 -21.24
C ALA A 207 -15.65 1.16 -20.68
N LEU A 208 -15.91 0.64 -19.48
CA LEU A 208 -15.11 -0.44 -18.90
C LEU A 208 -15.16 -1.72 -19.76
N ALA A 209 -16.31 -2.06 -20.34
CA ALA A 209 -16.43 -3.22 -21.22
C ALA A 209 -15.59 -3.06 -22.50
N GLU A 210 -15.53 -1.87 -23.08
CA GLU A 210 -14.66 -1.57 -24.22
C GLU A 210 -13.18 -1.73 -23.86
N GLU A 211 -12.77 -1.19 -22.70
CA GLU A 211 -11.39 -1.29 -22.22
C GLU A 211 -10.99 -2.75 -21.95
N ILE A 212 -11.84 -3.53 -21.25
CA ILE A 212 -11.58 -4.95 -20.97
C ILE A 212 -11.36 -5.74 -22.27
N LYS A 213 -12.23 -5.55 -23.27
CA LYS A 213 -12.12 -6.25 -24.55
C LYS A 213 -10.86 -5.86 -25.32
N ALA A 214 -10.57 -4.56 -25.40
CA ALA A 214 -9.44 -4.06 -26.17
C ALA A 214 -8.09 -4.45 -25.52
N VAL A 215 -7.96 -4.29 -24.20
CA VAL A 215 -6.77 -4.68 -23.44
C VAL A 215 -6.60 -6.20 -23.44
N GLY A 216 -7.68 -6.96 -23.23
CA GLY A 216 -7.64 -8.43 -23.28
C GLY A 216 -7.16 -8.95 -24.64
N ARG A 217 -7.63 -8.35 -25.74
CA ARG A 217 -7.14 -8.67 -27.08
C ARG A 217 -5.64 -8.37 -27.22
N ALA A 218 -5.20 -7.19 -26.81
CA ALA A 218 -3.78 -6.81 -26.89
C ALA A 218 -2.87 -7.73 -26.08
N VAL A 219 -3.30 -8.13 -24.87
CA VAL A 219 -2.58 -9.11 -24.03
C VAL A 219 -2.43 -10.45 -24.76
N LYS A 220 -3.51 -10.96 -25.37
CA LYS A 220 -3.50 -12.21 -26.14
C LYS A 220 -2.63 -12.10 -27.40
N GLU A 221 -2.73 -11.01 -28.15
CA GLU A 221 -1.92 -10.73 -29.34
C GLU A 221 -0.41 -10.70 -29.04
N GLN A 222 -0.03 -10.19 -27.86
CA GLN A 222 1.37 -10.17 -27.40
C GLN A 222 1.83 -11.51 -26.77
N GLY A 223 0.96 -12.53 -26.72
CA GLY A 223 1.27 -13.80 -26.07
C GLY A 223 1.54 -13.67 -24.57
N MET A 224 1.00 -12.64 -23.94
CA MET A 224 1.13 -12.41 -22.49
C MET A 224 0.10 -13.26 -21.73
N ARG A 225 0.45 -13.58 -20.49
CA ARG A 225 -0.31 -14.45 -19.59
C ARG A 225 -0.81 -13.63 -18.41
N VAL A 226 -2.07 -13.82 -18.02
CA VAL A 226 -2.63 -13.14 -16.84
C VAL A 226 -2.52 -14.06 -15.63
N GLN A 227 -1.60 -13.75 -14.72
CA GLN A 227 -1.35 -14.55 -13.51
C GLN A 227 -2.38 -14.26 -12.41
N SER A 228 -2.76 -13.00 -12.22
CA SER A 228 -3.70 -12.60 -11.18
C SER A 228 -4.66 -11.52 -11.67
N ILE A 229 -5.92 -11.63 -11.29
CA ILE A 229 -6.97 -10.64 -11.55
C ILE A 229 -7.54 -10.17 -10.22
N TYR A 230 -7.70 -8.85 -10.08
CA TYR A 230 -8.23 -8.23 -8.88
C TYR A 230 -9.31 -7.21 -9.22
N VAL A 231 -10.55 -7.50 -8.85
CA VAL A 231 -11.69 -6.59 -9.00
C VAL A 231 -11.94 -5.91 -7.66
N GLY A 232 -11.69 -4.61 -7.58
CA GLY A 232 -11.75 -3.84 -6.33
C GLY A 232 -12.13 -2.38 -6.54
N GLY A 233 -11.79 -1.53 -5.59
CA GLY A 233 -11.89 -0.07 -5.71
C GLY A 233 -12.82 0.55 -4.68
N GLY A 234 -14.07 0.80 -5.07
CA GLY A 234 -15.14 1.12 -4.12
C GLY A 234 -15.62 -0.15 -3.46
N THR A 235 -16.70 -0.73 -4.00
CA THR A 235 -17.21 -2.03 -3.58
C THR A 235 -17.85 -2.68 -4.81
N PRO A 236 -17.11 -3.53 -5.55
CA PRO A 236 -17.60 -4.22 -6.75
C PRO A 236 -18.96 -4.89 -6.57
N THR A 237 -19.17 -5.49 -5.40
CA THR A 237 -20.42 -6.17 -5.05
C THR A 237 -21.60 -5.23 -4.82
N SER A 238 -21.42 -3.90 -4.88
CA SER A 238 -22.53 -2.93 -4.88
C SER A 238 -23.27 -2.88 -6.21
N LEU A 239 -22.67 -3.38 -7.30
CA LEU A 239 -23.34 -3.53 -8.57
C LEU A 239 -24.58 -4.43 -8.41
N THR A 240 -25.57 -4.22 -9.28
CA THR A 240 -26.68 -5.18 -9.37
C THR A 240 -26.16 -6.54 -9.86
N GLU A 241 -26.93 -7.60 -9.66
CA GLU A 241 -26.53 -8.95 -10.08
C GLU A 241 -26.24 -9.03 -11.58
N SER A 242 -27.08 -8.40 -12.41
CA SER A 242 -26.88 -8.36 -13.87
C SER A 242 -25.65 -7.55 -14.28
N GLN A 243 -25.37 -6.43 -13.59
CA GLN A 243 -24.17 -5.63 -13.83
C GLN A 243 -22.90 -6.38 -13.42
N LEU A 244 -22.93 -7.04 -12.27
CA LEU A 244 -21.81 -7.86 -11.79
C LEU A 244 -21.56 -9.05 -12.73
N GLU A 245 -22.60 -9.79 -13.11
CA GLU A 245 -22.52 -10.90 -14.07
C GLU A 245 -21.91 -10.44 -15.39
N ARG A 246 -22.35 -9.30 -15.93
CA ARG A 246 -21.79 -8.71 -17.14
C ARG A 246 -20.29 -8.44 -17.01
N VAL A 247 -19.84 -7.85 -15.90
CA VAL A 247 -18.40 -7.59 -15.67
C VAL A 247 -17.63 -8.90 -15.54
N LEU A 248 -18.10 -9.84 -14.73
CA LEU A 248 -17.43 -11.12 -14.51
C LEU A 248 -17.30 -11.93 -15.81
N LEU A 249 -18.35 -11.98 -16.63
CA LEU A 249 -18.32 -12.61 -17.95
C LEU A 249 -17.25 -11.99 -18.86
N LEU A 250 -17.16 -10.66 -18.90
CA LEU A 250 -16.16 -9.97 -19.71
C LEU A 250 -14.73 -10.26 -19.23
N VAL A 251 -14.53 -10.32 -17.91
CA VAL A 251 -13.22 -10.64 -17.32
C VAL A 251 -12.81 -12.08 -17.62
N GLU A 252 -13.74 -13.02 -17.45
CA GLU A 252 -13.53 -14.43 -17.75
C GLU A 252 -13.09 -14.62 -19.21
N GLN A 253 -13.87 -14.09 -20.16
CA GLN A 253 -13.60 -14.24 -21.60
C GLN A 253 -12.28 -13.59 -22.06
N ASN A 254 -11.82 -12.53 -21.39
CA ASN A 254 -10.70 -11.72 -21.86
C ASN A 254 -9.39 -11.98 -21.12
N PHE A 255 -9.45 -12.40 -19.85
CA PHE A 255 -8.27 -12.51 -18.99
C PHE A 255 -8.10 -13.87 -18.32
N VAL A 256 -9.18 -14.59 -18.04
CA VAL A 256 -9.08 -15.89 -17.36
C VAL A 256 -8.58 -16.96 -18.33
N SER A 257 -7.63 -17.76 -17.85
CA SER A 257 -7.07 -18.90 -18.58
C SER A 257 -6.59 -19.97 -17.59
N GLY A 258 -6.17 -21.13 -18.07
CA GLY A 258 -5.56 -22.17 -17.22
C GLY A 258 -4.26 -21.75 -16.52
N GLN A 259 -3.73 -20.55 -16.81
CA GLN A 259 -2.54 -19.99 -16.16
C GLN A 259 -2.88 -18.88 -15.15
N THR A 260 -4.16 -18.54 -15.01
CA THR A 260 -4.63 -17.59 -14.01
C THR A 260 -4.70 -18.26 -12.65
N LEU A 261 -3.81 -17.88 -11.74
CA LEU A 261 -3.66 -18.49 -10.42
C LEU A 261 -4.62 -17.85 -9.40
N GLU A 262 -4.89 -16.56 -9.54
CA GLU A 262 -5.72 -15.79 -8.62
C GLU A 262 -6.76 -14.97 -9.38
N PHE A 263 -8.03 -15.11 -9.00
CA PHE A 263 -9.09 -14.20 -9.41
C PHE A 263 -9.85 -13.76 -8.15
N THR A 264 -9.64 -12.49 -7.80
CA THR A 264 -10.17 -11.87 -6.58
C THR A 264 -11.32 -10.92 -6.87
N VAL A 265 -12.38 -10.99 -6.08
CA VAL A 265 -13.43 -9.96 -6.02
C VAL A 265 -13.56 -9.44 -4.60
N GLU A 266 -13.46 -8.12 -4.44
CA GLU A 266 -13.68 -7.48 -3.15
C GLU A 266 -15.17 -7.37 -2.82
N GLY A 267 -15.58 -8.02 -1.72
CA GLY A 267 -16.81 -7.73 -0.97
C GLY A 267 -16.51 -6.76 0.17
N GLY A 268 -16.03 -5.56 -0.17
CA GLY A 268 -15.60 -4.53 0.80
C GLY A 268 -16.69 -4.04 1.77
N ARG A 269 -17.95 -4.44 1.51
CA ARG A 269 -19.14 -4.23 2.34
C ARG A 269 -19.98 -5.51 2.40
N PRO A 270 -20.03 -6.17 3.57
CA PRO A 270 -20.86 -7.35 3.80
C PRO A 270 -22.32 -7.15 3.38
N ASP A 271 -22.89 -5.96 3.62
CA ASP A 271 -24.26 -5.55 3.24
C ASP A 271 -24.54 -5.59 1.73
N THR A 272 -23.53 -5.80 0.89
CA THR A 272 -23.67 -5.88 -0.58
C THR A 272 -23.51 -7.30 -1.12
N LEU A 273 -23.13 -8.25 -0.28
CA LEU A 273 -22.97 -9.66 -0.65
C LEU A 273 -24.31 -10.37 -0.54
N SER A 274 -24.73 -11.02 -1.63
CA SER A 274 -25.86 -11.94 -1.64
C SER A 274 -25.38 -13.31 -2.11
N ARG A 275 -26.12 -14.37 -1.76
CA ARG A 275 -25.86 -15.73 -2.27
C ARG A 275 -25.69 -15.74 -3.78
N LYS A 276 -26.61 -15.12 -4.52
CA LYS A 276 -26.58 -15.09 -5.99
C LYS A 276 -25.34 -14.37 -6.54
N LYS A 277 -24.89 -13.27 -5.91
CA LYS A 277 -23.63 -12.61 -6.30
C LYS A 277 -22.41 -13.52 -6.07
N LEU A 278 -22.38 -14.25 -4.97
CA LEU A 278 -21.31 -15.21 -4.68
C LEU A 278 -21.35 -16.40 -5.66
N GLU A 279 -22.54 -16.92 -5.98
CA GLU A 279 -22.70 -17.96 -7.01
C GLU A 279 -22.22 -17.49 -8.38
N LEU A 280 -22.50 -16.23 -8.77
CA LEU A 280 -21.95 -15.62 -9.97
C LEU A 280 -20.42 -15.57 -9.92
N CYS A 281 -19.83 -15.09 -8.81
CA CYS A 281 -18.37 -15.09 -8.64
C CYS A 281 -17.78 -16.49 -8.83
N LYS A 282 -18.36 -17.52 -8.19
CA LYS A 282 -17.89 -18.91 -8.34
C LYS A 282 -18.03 -19.41 -9.78
N ARG A 283 -19.17 -19.14 -10.43
CA ARG A 283 -19.44 -19.52 -11.83
C ARG A 283 -18.38 -18.98 -12.79
N TYR A 284 -17.91 -17.76 -12.59
CA TYR A 284 -16.92 -17.10 -13.46
C TYR A 284 -15.47 -17.30 -13.00
N GLY A 285 -15.21 -18.25 -12.10
CA GLY A 285 -13.86 -18.68 -11.73
C GLY A 285 -13.18 -17.83 -10.66
N VAL A 286 -13.93 -17.00 -9.92
CA VAL A 286 -13.39 -16.29 -8.75
C VAL A 286 -13.01 -17.31 -7.68
N ASN A 287 -11.75 -17.28 -7.25
CA ASN A 287 -11.19 -18.22 -6.27
C ASN A 287 -10.73 -17.54 -4.97
N ARG A 288 -10.81 -16.20 -4.90
CA ARG A 288 -10.61 -15.40 -3.69
C ARG A 288 -11.74 -14.39 -3.52
N ILE A 289 -12.37 -14.38 -2.36
CA ILE A 289 -13.38 -13.37 -1.98
C ILE A 289 -12.89 -12.63 -0.75
N SER A 290 -13.01 -11.29 -0.76
CA SER A 290 -12.81 -10.50 0.44
C SER A 290 -14.14 -10.21 1.13
N VAL A 291 -14.25 -10.47 2.43
CA VAL A 291 -15.36 -10.02 3.29
C VAL A 291 -14.75 -9.17 4.39
N ASN A 292 -14.90 -7.85 4.27
CA ASN A 292 -14.08 -6.92 5.05
C ASN A 292 -14.89 -6.25 6.17
N PRO A 293 -14.81 -6.73 7.43
CA PRO A 293 -15.54 -6.14 8.54
C PRO A 293 -15.03 -4.75 8.91
N GLN A 294 -13.73 -4.48 8.71
CA GLN A 294 -12.99 -3.36 9.30
C GLN A 294 -12.88 -3.44 10.83
N SER A 295 -14.00 -3.66 11.51
CA SER A 295 -14.14 -3.90 12.95
C SER A 295 -15.34 -4.83 13.17
N MET A 296 -15.32 -5.62 14.25
CA MET A 296 -16.48 -6.41 14.70
C MET A 296 -17.24 -5.73 15.86
N ASN A 297 -16.97 -4.45 16.10
CA ASN A 297 -17.67 -3.64 17.08
C ASN A 297 -18.71 -2.74 16.39
N ASP A 298 -20.00 -3.00 16.63
CA ASP A 298 -21.10 -2.28 15.98
C ASP A 298 -21.08 -0.77 16.24
N LYS A 299 -20.67 -0.33 17.43
CA LYS A 299 -20.53 1.11 17.74
C LYS A 299 -19.45 1.75 16.89
N THR A 300 -18.32 1.05 16.70
CA THR A 300 -17.27 1.51 15.79
C THR A 300 -17.79 1.60 14.36
N LEU A 301 -18.49 0.56 13.89
CA LEU A 301 -19.05 0.50 12.53
C LEU A 301 -19.97 1.69 12.24
N GLU A 302 -20.86 2.03 13.17
CA GLU A 302 -21.74 3.20 13.09
C GLU A 302 -20.93 4.50 12.96
N VAL A 303 -19.95 4.71 13.85
CA VAL A 303 -19.07 5.90 13.86
C VAL A 303 -18.34 6.09 12.54
N ILE A 304 -17.85 5.00 11.92
CA ILE A 304 -17.10 5.07 10.66
C ILE A 304 -17.99 5.10 9.41
N GLY A 305 -19.31 5.14 9.58
CA GLY A 305 -20.30 5.24 8.49
C GLY A 305 -20.50 3.93 7.73
N ARG A 306 -20.38 2.79 8.41
CA ARG A 306 -20.71 1.46 7.89
C ARG A 306 -22.08 1.04 8.43
N ALA A 307 -22.92 0.51 7.56
CA ALA A 307 -24.34 0.26 7.84
C ALA A 307 -24.65 -1.23 8.11
N HIS A 308 -23.65 -2.10 8.06
CA HIS A 308 -23.78 -3.49 8.52
C HIS A 308 -23.34 -3.62 9.97
N SER A 309 -23.84 -4.68 10.59
CA SER A 309 -23.46 -5.21 11.89
C SER A 309 -22.36 -6.27 11.78
N ALA A 310 -21.78 -6.60 12.93
CA ALA A 310 -20.92 -7.76 13.13
C ALA A 310 -21.61 -9.09 12.76
N GLU A 311 -22.93 -9.20 12.95
CA GLU A 311 -23.66 -10.42 12.62
C GLU A 311 -23.80 -10.62 11.10
N GLU A 312 -24.11 -9.56 10.35
CA GLU A 312 -24.14 -9.61 8.87
C GLU A 312 -22.76 -9.97 8.27
N VAL A 313 -21.65 -9.63 8.94
CA VAL A 313 -20.32 -10.13 8.56
C VAL A 313 -20.27 -11.66 8.68
N LYS A 314 -20.73 -12.22 9.81
CA LYS A 314 -20.72 -13.67 10.04
C LYS A 314 -21.61 -14.39 9.03
N GLU A 315 -22.78 -13.85 8.72
CA GLU A 315 -23.68 -14.38 7.69
C GLU A 315 -23.02 -14.39 6.31
N ALA A 316 -22.37 -13.29 5.92
CA ALA A 316 -21.63 -13.22 4.66
C ALA A 316 -20.48 -14.25 4.62
N VAL A 317 -19.74 -14.41 5.71
CA VAL A 317 -18.69 -15.43 5.82
C VAL A 317 -19.29 -16.84 5.72
N TYR A 318 -20.41 -17.11 6.38
CA TYR A 318 -21.11 -18.39 6.30
C TYR A 318 -21.45 -18.74 4.84
N LEU A 319 -22.00 -17.78 4.08
CA LEU A 319 -22.29 -17.99 2.65
C LEU A 319 -21.03 -18.27 1.83
N VAL A 320 -19.92 -17.57 2.09
CA VAL A 320 -18.64 -17.83 1.42
C VAL A 320 -18.10 -19.23 1.72
N ARG A 321 -18.29 -19.72 2.95
CA ARG A 321 -17.92 -21.08 3.36
C ARG A 321 -18.81 -22.13 2.73
N GLU A 322 -20.12 -21.93 2.76
CA GLU A 322 -21.09 -22.86 2.15
C GLU A 322 -20.86 -23.01 0.64
N LEU A 323 -20.39 -21.95 -0.02
CA LEU A 323 -20.04 -21.96 -1.43
C LEU A 323 -18.59 -22.41 -1.70
N ASP A 324 -17.87 -22.95 -0.71
CA ASP A 324 -16.53 -23.53 -0.86
C ASP A 324 -15.52 -22.65 -1.60
N PHE A 325 -15.50 -21.34 -1.31
CA PHE A 325 -14.45 -20.48 -1.88
C PHE A 325 -13.07 -20.91 -1.36
N PRO A 326 -12.06 -21.08 -2.23
CA PRO A 326 -10.74 -21.52 -1.81
C PRO A 326 -10.01 -20.59 -0.86
N VAL A 327 -10.32 -19.28 -0.92
CA VAL A 327 -9.68 -18.24 -0.12
C VAL A 327 -10.70 -17.18 0.31
N LEU A 328 -10.97 -17.11 1.61
CA LEU A 328 -11.59 -15.97 2.26
C LEU A 328 -10.50 -15.01 2.75
N ASN A 329 -10.56 -13.77 2.27
CA ASN A 329 -9.76 -12.66 2.78
C ASN A 329 -10.62 -11.77 3.69
N MET A 330 -10.05 -11.28 4.78
CA MET A 330 -10.69 -10.30 5.65
C MET A 330 -9.76 -9.12 5.92
N ASP A 331 -10.24 -7.91 5.71
CA ASP A 331 -9.50 -6.69 6.01
C ASP A 331 -10.05 -6.02 7.29
N ILE A 332 -9.16 -5.72 8.23
CA ILE A 332 -9.45 -4.90 9.41
C ILE A 332 -8.67 -3.59 9.42
N ILE A 333 -9.18 -2.61 10.15
CA ILE A 333 -8.48 -1.36 10.41
C ILE A 333 -8.29 -1.20 11.91
N ILE A 334 -7.05 -1.03 12.36
CA ILE A 334 -6.74 -0.71 13.76
C ILE A 334 -6.53 0.79 13.93
N GLY A 335 -6.88 1.31 15.10
CA GLY A 335 -6.79 2.73 15.41
C GLY A 335 -7.96 3.54 14.83
N LEU A 336 -9.14 2.93 14.67
CA LEU A 336 -10.36 3.65 14.33
C LEU A 336 -10.80 4.55 15.50
N PRO A 337 -11.59 5.60 15.24
CA PRO A 337 -12.08 6.48 16.29
C PRO A 337 -12.81 5.72 17.40
N GLY A 338 -12.43 5.96 18.65
CA GLY A 338 -13.05 5.36 19.83
C GLY A 338 -12.69 3.90 20.12
N GLU A 339 -11.86 3.22 19.31
CA GLU A 339 -11.46 1.84 19.59
C GLU A 339 -10.33 1.73 20.61
N THR A 340 -10.45 0.75 21.51
CA THR A 340 -9.38 0.32 22.43
C THR A 340 -8.63 -0.90 21.91
N ALA A 341 -7.45 -1.20 22.47
CA ALA A 341 -6.76 -2.45 22.15
C ALA A 341 -7.61 -3.69 22.42
N GLU A 342 -8.46 -3.66 23.44
CA GLU A 342 -9.38 -4.73 23.80
C GLU A 342 -10.53 -4.89 22.77
N ASP A 343 -11.01 -3.81 22.14
CA ASP A 343 -11.95 -3.89 21.02
C ASP A 343 -11.35 -4.62 19.82
N VAL A 344 -10.09 -4.30 19.50
CA VAL A 344 -9.36 -4.97 18.43
C VAL A 344 -9.11 -6.44 18.77
N ALA A 345 -8.79 -6.76 20.03
CA ALA A 345 -8.64 -8.14 20.48
C ALA A 345 -9.94 -8.95 20.28
N ARG A 346 -11.10 -8.40 20.70
CA ARG A 346 -12.42 -9.03 20.45
C ARG A 346 -12.72 -9.19 18.95
N THR A 347 -12.34 -8.21 18.14
CA THR A 347 -12.47 -8.29 16.68
C THR A 347 -11.65 -9.46 16.12
N LEU A 348 -10.40 -9.61 16.56
CA LEU A 348 -9.51 -10.69 16.15
C LEU A 348 -9.99 -12.06 16.64
N GLU A 349 -10.55 -12.14 17.85
CA GLU A 349 -11.15 -13.36 18.38
C GLU A 349 -12.32 -13.84 17.51
N ASN A 350 -13.22 -12.93 17.13
CA ASN A 350 -14.32 -13.22 16.20
C ASN A 350 -13.78 -13.70 14.84
N ILE A 351 -12.80 -13.00 14.28
CA ILE A 351 -12.16 -13.37 13.00
C ILE A 351 -11.48 -14.73 13.08
N SER A 352 -10.83 -15.05 14.20
CA SER A 352 -10.22 -16.37 14.43
C SER A 352 -11.28 -17.48 14.37
N GLY A 353 -12.46 -17.25 14.96
CA GLY A 353 -13.61 -18.16 14.85
C GLY A 353 -14.12 -18.36 13.41
N MET A 354 -13.95 -17.36 12.54
CA MET A 354 -14.30 -17.41 11.10
C MET A 354 -13.23 -18.11 10.23
N LYS A 355 -12.04 -18.34 10.80
CA LYS A 355 -10.91 -19.08 10.20
C LYS A 355 -10.51 -18.63 8.78
N PRO A 356 -10.44 -17.32 8.44
CA PRO A 356 -10.10 -16.90 7.09
C PRO A 356 -8.74 -17.46 6.65
N GLU A 357 -8.53 -17.59 5.34
CA GLU A 357 -7.22 -18.00 4.79
C GLU A 357 -6.25 -16.81 4.70
N ASN A 358 -6.78 -15.59 4.73
CA ASN A 358 -6.01 -14.36 4.60
C ASN A 358 -6.60 -13.24 5.47
N LEU A 359 -5.72 -12.51 6.17
CA LEU A 359 -6.05 -11.36 7.00
C LEU A 359 -5.16 -10.18 6.62
N THR A 360 -5.75 -9.09 6.16
CA THR A 360 -5.03 -7.82 6.02
C THR A 360 -5.34 -6.92 7.21
N VAL A 361 -4.29 -6.36 7.79
CA VAL A 361 -4.41 -5.35 8.84
C VAL A 361 -3.89 -4.02 8.35
N HIS A 362 -4.77 -3.03 8.36
CA HIS A 362 -4.44 -1.65 8.08
C HIS A 362 -4.34 -0.86 9.39
N THR A 363 -3.23 -0.17 9.61
CA THR A 363 -3.20 0.88 10.62
C THR A 363 -3.83 2.15 10.05
N MET A 364 -4.72 2.76 10.82
CA MET A 364 -5.45 3.95 10.43
C MET A 364 -4.50 5.07 9.99
N ALA A 365 -4.83 5.72 8.88
CA ALA A 365 -4.06 6.84 8.34
C ALA A 365 -5.01 8.00 8.00
N VAL A 366 -4.81 9.15 8.64
CA VAL A 366 -5.69 10.31 8.42
C VAL A 366 -5.33 11.01 7.11
N LYS A 367 -6.12 10.72 6.07
CA LYS A 367 -5.92 11.26 4.72
C LYS A 367 -6.56 12.63 4.57
N ARG A 368 -5.88 13.55 3.86
CA ARG A 368 -6.35 14.92 3.61
C ARG A 368 -7.79 14.99 3.07
N ALA A 369 -8.16 14.06 2.18
CA ALA A 369 -9.47 14.05 1.50
C ALA A 369 -10.58 13.32 2.26
N SER A 370 -10.27 12.62 3.36
CA SER A 370 -11.25 11.86 4.18
C SER A 370 -12.18 12.80 4.94
N TYR A 371 -13.38 12.33 5.29
CA TYR A 371 -14.29 13.10 6.14
C TYR A 371 -13.72 13.25 7.56
N LEU A 372 -13.04 12.21 8.07
CA LEU A 372 -12.33 12.28 9.35
C LEU A 372 -11.39 13.49 9.45
N ASN A 373 -10.65 13.79 8.37
CA ASN A 373 -9.72 14.92 8.41
C ASN A 373 -10.44 16.28 8.39
N ARG A 374 -11.67 16.36 7.87
CA ARG A 374 -12.48 17.60 7.86
C ARG A 374 -13.23 17.83 9.16
N GLN A 375 -13.46 16.76 9.92
CA GLN A 375 -14.26 16.73 11.15
C GLN A 375 -13.39 16.26 12.32
N ARG A 376 -12.08 16.55 12.29
CA ARG A 376 -11.11 15.90 13.18
C ARG A 376 -11.34 16.25 14.65
N GLU A 377 -11.87 17.43 14.91
CA GLU A 377 -12.26 17.91 16.24
C GLU A 377 -13.38 17.07 16.90
N PHE A 378 -14.14 16.29 16.12
CA PHE A 378 -15.26 15.48 16.61
C PHE A 378 -14.87 14.02 16.92
N TYR A 379 -13.64 13.61 16.61
CA TYR A 379 -13.22 12.22 16.70
C TYR A 379 -11.89 12.09 17.46
N GLU A 380 -11.94 11.36 18.57
CA GLU A 380 -10.74 10.98 19.29
C GLU A 380 -10.11 9.73 18.66
N LEU A 381 -8.84 9.84 18.29
CA LEU A 381 -8.07 8.73 17.74
C LEU A 381 -7.20 8.11 18.83
N PRO A 382 -7.02 6.78 18.84
CA PRO A 382 -6.18 6.12 19.83
C PRO A 382 -4.73 6.63 19.78
N ASP A 383 -4.11 6.70 20.96
CA ASP A 383 -2.73 7.16 21.10
C ASP A 383 -1.71 6.11 20.61
N GLU A 384 -0.42 6.48 20.61
CA GLU A 384 0.63 5.58 20.15
C GLU A 384 0.75 4.29 20.96
N LYS A 385 0.46 4.32 22.27
CA LYS A 385 0.54 3.14 23.13
C LYS A 385 -0.57 2.17 22.79
N GLU A 386 -1.79 2.66 22.63
CA GLU A 386 -2.95 1.84 22.27
C GLU A 386 -2.79 1.21 20.88
N VAL A 387 -2.43 1.98 19.86
CA VAL A 387 -2.24 1.42 18.50
C VAL A 387 -1.08 0.41 18.48
N THR A 388 -0.04 0.60 19.29
CA THR A 388 1.06 -0.38 19.41
C THR A 388 0.58 -1.69 20.02
N LYS A 389 -0.29 -1.66 21.04
CA LYS A 389 -0.92 -2.88 21.59
C LYS A 389 -1.84 -3.56 20.57
N MET A 390 -2.65 -2.80 19.83
CA MET A 390 -3.51 -3.33 18.76
C MET A 390 -2.69 -4.12 17.74
N LEU A 391 -1.57 -3.56 17.28
CA LEU A 391 -0.67 -4.24 16.34
C LEU A 391 -0.04 -5.51 16.94
N ALA A 392 0.28 -5.49 18.23
CA ALA A 392 0.79 -6.68 18.94
C ALA A 392 -0.26 -7.80 18.98
N PHE A 393 -1.52 -7.47 19.30
CA PHE A 393 -2.63 -8.43 19.22
C PHE A 393 -2.80 -8.98 17.81
N THR A 394 -2.84 -8.12 16.78
CA THR A 394 -2.89 -8.57 15.38
C THR A 394 -1.81 -9.61 15.07
N LYS A 395 -0.56 -9.33 15.44
CA LYS A 395 0.56 -10.25 15.19
C LYS A 395 0.37 -11.57 15.94
N HIS A 396 -0.08 -11.52 17.18
CA HIS A 396 -0.33 -12.70 18.00
C HIS A 396 -1.42 -13.59 17.38
N TYR A 397 -2.62 -13.06 17.17
CA TYR A 397 -3.75 -13.80 16.59
C TYR A 397 -3.45 -14.33 15.19
N ALA A 398 -2.77 -13.54 14.33
CA ALA A 398 -2.38 -14.03 13.02
C ALA A 398 -1.46 -15.26 13.11
N ARG A 399 -0.51 -15.29 14.06
CA ARG A 399 0.36 -16.45 14.27
C ARG A 399 -0.38 -17.64 14.87
N GLU A 400 -1.32 -17.42 15.78
CA GLU A 400 -2.16 -18.48 16.34
C GLU A 400 -3.04 -19.13 15.27
N MET A 401 -3.53 -18.35 14.31
CA MET A 401 -4.22 -18.87 13.11
C MET A 401 -3.27 -19.56 12.12
N GLY A 402 -1.97 -19.69 12.40
CA GLY A 402 -0.99 -20.29 11.50
C GLY A 402 -0.62 -19.41 10.30
N MET A 403 -0.95 -18.12 10.34
CA MET A 403 -0.67 -17.19 9.25
C MET A 403 0.71 -16.55 9.36
N HIS A 404 1.27 -16.21 8.20
CA HIS A 404 2.57 -15.56 8.07
C HIS A 404 2.45 -14.26 7.29
N PRO A 405 3.23 -13.22 7.65
CA PRO A 405 3.22 -11.97 6.91
C PRO A 405 3.82 -12.17 5.50
N TYR A 406 3.11 -11.72 4.47
CA TYR A 406 3.50 -11.93 3.07
C TYR A 406 3.54 -10.64 2.24
N TYR A 407 2.91 -9.56 2.70
CA TYR A 407 3.08 -8.24 2.13
C TYR A 407 3.02 -7.16 3.20
N LEU A 408 3.79 -6.09 3.01
CA LEU A 408 3.87 -5.00 3.97
C LEU A 408 4.03 -3.66 3.25
N TYR A 409 3.28 -2.66 3.71
CA TYR A 409 3.44 -1.30 3.24
C TYR A 409 3.16 -0.28 4.31
N ARG A 410 3.60 0.95 4.05
CA ARG A 410 3.47 2.08 4.96
C ARG A 410 2.84 3.24 4.26
N GLN A 411 2.32 4.19 5.04
CA GLN A 411 1.65 5.35 4.48
C GLN A 411 2.06 6.61 5.23
N LYS A 412 2.07 7.74 4.52
CA LYS A 412 2.16 9.04 5.18
C LYS A 412 0.92 9.24 6.07
N ARG A 413 1.16 9.80 7.27
CA ARG A 413 0.13 10.08 8.30
C ARG A 413 -0.57 8.84 8.86
N ILE A 414 0.11 7.69 8.83
CA ILE A 414 -0.30 6.49 9.57
C ILE A 414 -0.12 6.74 11.07
N LEU A 415 -1.08 6.30 11.89
CA LEU A 415 -0.98 6.42 13.33
C LEU A 415 0.25 5.68 13.85
N ALA A 416 0.92 6.26 14.85
CA ALA A 416 2.14 5.74 15.48
C ALA A 416 3.29 5.40 14.49
N ASN A 417 3.24 5.92 13.25
CA ASN A 417 4.21 5.60 12.20
C ASN A 417 4.40 4.08 11.95
N LEU A 418 3.36 3.27 12.20
CA LEU A 418 3.41 1.81 12.09
C LEU A 418 3.31 1.34 10.62
N GLU A 419 2.63 0.22 10.39
CA GLU A 419 2.58 -0.48 9.12
C GLU A 419 1.21 -1.09 8.83
N ASN A 420 1.02 -1.44 7.57
CA ASN A 420 -0.04 -2.32 7.11
C ASN A 420 0.59 -3.64 6.70
N VAL A 421 0.00 -4.75 7.11
CA VAL A 421 0.56 -6.09 6.88
C VAL A 421 -0.56 -7.03 6.45
N GLY A 422 -0.33 -7.80 5.40
CA GLY A 422 -1.13 -8.99 5.12
C GLY A 422 -0.50 -10.23 5.68
N TYR A 423 -1.33 -11.02 6.33
CA TYR A 423 -1.03 -12.35 6.83
C TYR A 423 -1.84 -13.37 6.04
N SER A 424 -1.25 -14.52 5.74
CA SER A 424 -1.99 -15.61 5.13
C SER A 424 -1.50 -16.95 5.63
N LEU A 425 -2.36 -17.96 5.53
CA LEU A 425 -1.90 -19.33 5.52
C LEU A 425 -0.90 -19.53 4.36
N PRO A 426 0.09 -20.43 4.50
CA PRO A 426 1.01 -20.75 3.41
C PRO A 426 0.25 -21.20 2.15
N GLY A 427 0.59 -20.63 0.99
CA GLY A 427 -0.08 -20.91 -0.28
C GLY A 427 -1.39 -20.15 -0.50
N LYS A 428 -1.79 -19.27 0.43
CA LYS A 428 -3.00 -18.43 0.37
C LYS A 428 -2.66 -16.93 0.28
N GLU A 429 -1.41 -16.59 -0.01
CA GLU A 429 -0.93 -15.23 -0.23
C GLU A 429 -1.64 -14.57 -1.41
N SER A 430 -1.96 -13.28 -1.34
CA SER A 430 -2.48 -12.55 -2.52
C SER A 430 -1.35 -12.20 -3.48
N ILE A 431 -1.37 -12.85 -4.64
CA ILE A 431 -0.39 -12.64 -5.71
C ILE A 431 -0.51 -11.20 -6.22
N TYR A 432 -1.73 -10.70 -6.42
CA TYR A 432 -1.93 -9.33 -6.88
C TYR A 432 -1.31 -8.31 -5.91
N ASN A 433 -1.53 -8.46 -4.60
CA ASN A 433 -0.97 -7.55 -3.59
C ASN A 433 0.57 -7.56 -3.59
N ILE A 434 1.19 -8.73 -3.76
CA ILE A 434 2.65 -8.83 -3.88
C ILE A 434 3.13 -8.07 -5.13
N GLN A 435 2.55 -8.38 -6.29
CA GLN A 435 3.03 -7.86 -7.58
C GLN A 435 2.81 -6.35 -7.72
N MET A 436 1.66 -5.86 -7.26
CA MET A 436 1.36 -4.43 -7.24
C MET A 436 2.33 -3.66 -6.35
N MET A 437 2.83 -4.27 -5.28
CA MET A 437 3.75 -3.62 -4.34
C MET A 437 5.20 -3.67 -4.83
N GLU A 438 5.65 -4.84 -5.26
CA GLU A 438 7.05 -5.11 -5.60
C GLU A 438 7.41 -4.69 -7.03
N GLU A 439 6.42 -4.50 -7.91
CA GLU A 439 6.62 -4.07 -9.30
C GLU A 439 7.63 -4.97 -10.00
N ARG A 440 7.45 -6.30 -9.88
CA ARG A 440 8.27 -7.33 -10.52
C ARG A 440 7.68 -7.83 -11.83
N GLN A 441 6.46 -7.40 -12.14
CA GLN A 441 5.78 -7.64 -13.40
C GLN A 441 4.86 -6.47 -13.75
N VAL A 442 4.35 -6.48 -14.98
CA VAL A 442 3.44 -5.45 -15.46
C VAL A 442 2.08 -5.57 -14.75
N ILE A 443 1.55 -4.43 -14.30
CA ILE A 443 0.19 -4.33 -13.76
C ILE A 443 -0.66 -3.53 -14.75
N LEU A 444 -1.71 -4.13 -15.27
CA LEU A 444 -2.68 -3.48 -16.13
C LEU A 444 -3.87 -3.05 -15.26
N GLY A 445 -3.99 -1.76 -14.99
CA GLY A 445 -5.09 -1.21 -14.21
C GLY A 445 -6.19 -0.65 -15.12
N LEU A 446 -7.40 -1.18 -15.02
CA LEU A 446 -8.58 -0.85 -15.82
C LEU A 446 -9.66 -0.18 -14.96
N GLY A 447 -10.50 0.64 -15.57
CA GLY A 447 -11.54 1.40 -14.89
C GLY A 447 -11.08 2.73 -14.28
N ALA A 448 -12.01 3.50 -13.76
CA ALA A 448 -11.73 4.84 -13.22
C ALA A 448 -10.83 4.77 -11.98
N GLY A 449 -9.82 5.65 -11.93
CA GLY A 449 -8.85 5.74 -10.86
C GLY A 449 -7.81 4.61 -10.82
N ALA A 450 -7.88 3.64 -11.74
CA ALA A 450 -6.91 2.57 -11.82
C ALA A 450 -5.55 3.06 -12.30
N ALA A 451 -4.49 2.44 -11.78
CA ALA A 451 -3.11 2.72 -12.16
C ALA A 451 -2.52 1.48 -12.85
N SER A 452 -1.97 1.69 -14.03
CA SER A 452 -1.13 0.71 -14.73
C SER A 452 0.34 0.96 -14.42
N LYS A 453 1.12 -0.11 -14.39
CA LYS A 453 2.56 -0.10 -14.12
C LYS A 453 3.26 -0.95 -15.16
N TYR A 454 3.92 -0.29 -16.09
CA TYR A 454 4.69 -0.93 -17.15
C TYR A 454 6.12 -1.05 -16.66
N VAL A 455 6.49 -2.23 -16.20
CA VAL A 455 7.80 -2.55 -15.62
C VAL A 455 8.68 -3.18 -16.70
N ASP A 456 9.90 -2.67 -16.87
CA ASP A 456 10.93 -3.34 -17.65
C ASP A 456 11.62 -4.38 -16.77
N TRP A 457 11.62 -5.65 -17.17
CA TRP A 457 12.19 -6.74 -16.37
C TRP A 457 13.72 -6.71 -16.30
N ARG A 458 14.39 -5.97 -17.21
CA ARG A 458 15.87 -5.92 -17.31
C ARG A 458 16.48 -5.07 -16.21
N ASP A 459 15.86 -3.93 -15.91
CA ASP A 459 16.36 -2.94 -14.96
C ASP A 459 15.32 -2.52 -13.89
N TYR A 460 14.10 -3.06 -13.96
CA TYR A 460 12.96 -2.72 -13.11
C TYR A 460 12.56 -1.24 -13.19
N SER A 461 12.90 -0.56 -14.29
CA SER A 461 12.36 0.76 -14.60
C SER A 461 10.85 0.68 -14.76
N LEU A 462 10.17 1.76 -14.36
CA LEU A 462 8.72 1.80 -14.28
C LEU A 462 8.19 3.02 -15.03
N VAL A 463 7.34 2.77 -16.02
CA VAL A 463 6.49 3.78 -16.62
C VAL A 463 5.08 3.64 -16.05
N PRO A 464 4.56 4.62 -15.29
CA PRO A 464 3.19 4.55 -14.81
C PRO A 464 2.18 4.99 -15.89
N GLY A 465 0.93 4.57 -15.73
CA GLY A 465 -0.23 5.10 -16.45
C GLY A 465 -1.42 5.22 -15.51
N TYR A 466 -2.21 6.28 -15.62
CA TYR A 466 -3.32 6.54 -14.70
C TYR A 466 -4.60 6.84 -15.46
N ASN A 467 -5.66 6.10 -15.14
CA ASN A 467 -6.99 6.44 -15.61
C ASN A 467 -7.55 7.62 -14.77
N PRO A 468 -8.39 8.49 -15.37
CA PRO A 468 -9.11 9.52 -14.63
C PRO A 468 -9.88 8.91 -13.44
N LYS A 469 -9.89 9.60 -12.30
CA LYS A 469 -10.62 9.14 -11.11
C LYS A 469 -12.14 9.30 -11.24
N ASP A 470 -12.56 10.26 -12.05
CA ASP A 470 -13.96 10.54 -12.29
C ASP A 470 -14.55 9.60 -13.36
N PRO A 471 -15.63 8.86 -13.07
CA PRO A 471 -16.22 7.89 -14.00
C PRO A 471 -16.71 8.51 -15.32
N VAL A 472 -17.19 9.76 -15.29
CA VAL A 472 -17.69 10.45 -16.49
C VAL A 472 -16.52 10.88 -17.37
N VAL A 473 -15.48 11.46 -16.76
CA VAL A 473 -14.24 11.83 -17.49
C VAL A 473 -13.52 10.59 -18.02
N TYR A 474 -13.55 9.48 -17.28
CA TYR A 474 -13.02 8.21 -17.74
C TYR A 474 -13.80 7.70 -18.98
N ALA A 475 -15.13 7.70 -18.91
CA ALA A 475 -15.96 7.22 -20.01
C ALA A 475 -15.83 8.09 -21.27
N SER A 476 -15.77 9.42 -21.12
CA SER A 476 -15.64 10.33 -22.27
C SER A 476 -14.29 10.25 -22.99
N ARG A 477 -13.24 9.75 -22.30
CA ARG A 477 -11.88 9.60 -22.84
C ARG A 477 -11.51 8.15 -23.16
N ILE A 478 -12.48 7.23 -23.16
CA ILE A 478 -12.18 5.78 -23.19
C ILE A 478 -11.33 5.35 -24.39
N ASN A 479 -11.61 5.88 -25.58
CA ASN A 479 -10.85 5.57 -26.80
C ASN A 479 -9.38 6.00 -26.70
N GLU A 480 -9.12 7.20 -26.17
CA GLU A 480 -7.77 7.72 -25.95
C GLU A 480 -7.00 6.85 -24.93
N LEU A 481 -7.65 6.51 -23.82
CA LEU A 481 -7.07 5.70 -22.75
C LEU A 481 -6.75 4.28 -23.23
N ILE A 482 -7.64 3.67 -24.02
CA ILE A 482 -7.43 2.35 -24.63
C ILE A 482 -6.20 2.39 -25.53
N GLN A 483 -6.12 3.37 -26.45
CA GLN A 483 -5.00 3.46 -27.39
C GLN A 483 -3.66 3.59 -26.66
N GLN A 484 -3.58 4.48 -25.65
CA GLN A 484 -2.38 4.66 -24.84
C GLN A 484 -1.93 3.38 -24.14
N LYS A 485 -2.87 2.52 -23.71
CA LYS A 485 -2.55 1.24 -23.08
C LYS A 485 -2.08 0.22 -24.09
N ILE A 486 -2.75 0.12 -25.23
CA ILE A 486 -2.36 -0.80 -26.31
C ILE A 486 -0.94 -0.48 -26.79
N ASP A 487 -0.60 0.78 -27.00
CA ASP A 487 0.73 1.19 -27.43
C ASP A 487 1.80 0.76 -26.42
N LYS A 488 1.54 0.93 -25.12
CA LYS A 488 2.45 0.49 -24.05
C LYS A 488 2.56 -1.04 -23.95
N ILE A 489 1.45 -1.76 -24.10
CA ILE A 489 1.44 -3.23 -24.11
C ILE A 489 2.28 -3.76 -25.28
N ARG A 490 2.13 -3.18 -26.47
CA ARG A 490 2.91 -3.54 -27.65
C ARG A 490 4.39 -3.20 -27.49
N ALA A 491 4.71 -2.05 -26.89
CA ALA A 491 6.09 -1.65 -26.63
C ALA A 491 6.85 -2.60 -25.68
N ILE A 492 6.14 -3.31 -24.79
CA ILE A 492 6.74 -4.36 -23.97
C ILE A 492 7.20 -5.54 -24.83
N GLY A 493 6.38 -5.98 -25.80
CA GLY A 493 6.64 -7.15 -26.63
C GLY A 493 7.86 -7.01 -27.56
N TYR A 494 8.14 -5.82 -28.08
CA TYR A 494 9.31 -5.55 -28.94
C TYR A 494 10.66 -5.67 -28.22
N ASN A 495 10.68 -5.63 -26.89
CA ASN A 495 11.92 -5.74 -26.10
C ASN A 495 12.26 -7.19 -25.70
N VAL A 496 11.51 -8.17 -26.21
CA VAL A 496 11.63 -9.59 -25.83
C VAL A 496 12.12 -10.46 -26.98
N SER A 497 12.33 -9.91 -28.19
CA SER A 497 12.82 -10.62 -29.38
C SER A 497 14.29 -10.99 -29.26
#